data_AF-A0A3T1AP55-F1
#
_entry.id   AF-A0A3T1AP55-F1
#
_cell.length_a   1.000
_cell.length_b   1.000
_cell.length_c   1.000
_cell.angle_alpha   90.00
_cell.angle_beta   90.00
_cell.angle_gamma   90.00
#
_symmetry.space_group_name_H-M   'P 1'
#
loop_
_entity.id
_entity.type
_entity.pdbx_description
1 polymer ?
#
loop_
_entity_poly.entity_id
_entity_poly.type
_entity_poly.pdbx_seq_one_letter_code
_entity_poly.pdbx_strand_id
1 'polypeptide(L)'
;MLIGELAERAGTSPRTLRYYEEHGLVRPSRDANGYRQYDDAELRVVHEIRALLADGFGVDDIKPFVDCLRAGNSAGHVCPDAVAVLRRRLAEVDGYLAQLTDVRRRLHDQLGQAIEHREIRCLMNPC
;
A
#
# COMPACT_ATOMS: atom_id res chain seq x y z
N MET A 1 22.80 14.27 1.85
CA MET A 1 22.38 13.59 3.10
C MET A 1 23.02 12.22 3.21
N LEU A 2 23.40 11.78 4.40
CA LEU A 2 23.75 10.37 4.65
C LEU A 2 22.48 9.54 4.88
N ILE A 3 22.60 8.21 4.89
CA ILE A 3 21.44 7.31 5.08
C ILE A 3 20.70 7.54 6.40
N GLY A 4 21.41 7.93 7.48
CA GLY A 4 20.81 8.24 8.77
C GLY A 4 19.93 9.49 8.72
N GLU A 5 20.43 10.54 8.08
CA GLU A 5 19.71 11.81 7.90
C GLU A 5 18.50 11.62 6.96
N LEU A 6 18.67 10.85 5.86
CA LEU A 6 17.54 10.50 4.99
C LEU A 6 16.47 9.72 5.76
N ALA A 7 16.86 8.78 6.63
CA ALA A 7 15.94 8.00 7.42
C ALA A 7 15.13 8.88 8.38
N GLU A 8 15.80 9.78 9.08
CA GLU A 8 15.17 10.74 9.99
C GLU A 8 14.19 11.66 9.25
N ARG A 9 14.64 12.31 8.16
CA ARG A 9 13.79 13.20 7.36
C ARG A 9 12.60 12.49 6.72
N ALA A 10 12.78 11.24 6.31
CA ALA A 10 11.71 10.41 5.76
C ALA A 10 10.85 9.71 6.83
N GLY A 11 11.16 9.89 8.12
CA GLY A 11 10.49 9.26 9.26
C GLY A 11 10.59 7.73 9.30
N THR A 12 11.61 7.14 8.66
CA THR A 12 11.82 5.69 8.49
C THR A 12 13.09 5.22 9.19
N SER A 13 13.49 3.96 8.99
CA SER A 13 14.75 3.43 9.51
C SER A 13 15.81 3.28 8.40
N PRO A 14 17.12 3.38 8.73
CA PRO A 14 18.18 3.05 7.77
C PRO A 14 18.10 1.62 7.24
N ARG A 15 17.56 0.67 8.03
CA ARG A 15 17.30 -0.70 7.58
C ARG A 15 16.28 -0.73 6.46
N THR A 16 15.19 0.03 6.59
CA THR A 16 14.15 0.15 5.57
C THR A 16 14.68 0.79 4.29
N LEU A 17 15.54 1.81 4.40
CA LEU A 17 16.17 2.43 3.24
C LEU A 17 17.09 1.46 2.49
N ARG A 18 17.89 0.67 3.22
CA ARG A 18 18.71 -0.40 2.59
C ARG A 18 17.86 -1.43 1.87
N TYR A 19 16.73 -1.79 2.44
CA TYR A 19 15.77 -2.68 1.78
C TYR A 19 15.24 -2.06 0.48
N TYR A 20 14.91 -0.76 0.45
CA TYR A 20 14.52 -0.08 -0.79
C TYR A 20 15.67 0.03 -1.80
N GLU A 21 16.92 0.20 -1.36
CA GLU A 21 18.11 0.15 -2.22
C GLU A 21 18.31 -1.22 -2.85
N GLU A 22 18.13 -2.30 -2.09
CA GLU A 22 18.23 -3.69 -2.58
C GLU A 22 17.20 -3.96 -3.69
N HIS A 23 16.02 -3.33 -3.62
CA HIS A 23 14.98 -3.40 -4.65
C HIS A 23 15.18 -2.36 -5.77
N GLY A 24 16.26 -1.58 -5.73
CA GLY A 24 16.61 -0.57 -6.74
C GLY A 24 15.69 0.66 -6.78
N LEU A 25 14.84 0.82 -5.75
CA LEU A 25 13.89 1.93 -5.64
C LEU A 25 14.59 3.21 -5.19
N VAL A 26 15.42 3.10 -4.14
CA VAL A 26 16.28 4.19 -3.66
C VAL A 26 17.69 4.02 -4.20
N ARG A 27 18.33 5.11 -4.61
CA ARG A 27 19.67 5.09 -5.24
C ARG A 27 20.59 6.13 -4.60
N PRO A 28 21.68 5.71 -3.94
CA PRO A 28 22.69 6.66 -3.48
C PRO A 28 23.52 7.16 -4.66
N SER A 29 23.89 8.43 -4.64
CA SER A 29 25.04 8.94 -5.38
C SER A 29 26.31 8.76 -4.53
N ARG A 30 27.48 8.93 -5.16
CA ARG A 30 28.77 8.98 -4.46
C ARG A 30 29.28 10.41 -4.47
N ASP A 31 29.72 10.88 -3.31
CA ASP A 31 30.40 12.17 -3.22
C ASP A 31 31.87 12.07 -3.67
N ALA A 32 32.56 13.21 -3.70
CA ALA A 32 33.97 13.31 -4.07
C ALA A 32 34.90 12.50 -3.15
N ASN A 33 34.46 12.15 -1.94
CA ASN A 33 35.19 11.38 -0.95
C ASN A 33 34.80 9.89 -0.96
N GLY A 34 33.91 9.47 -1.87
CA GLY A 34 33.45 8.10 -2.06
C GLY A 34 32.33 7.64 -1.13
N TYR A 35 31.81 8.51 -0.25
CA TYR A 35 30.69 8.19 0.63
C TYR A 35 29.37 8.20 -0.13
N ARG A 36 28.43 7.35 0.34
CA ARG A 36 27.05 7.34 -0.18
C ARG A 36 26.32 8.57 0.28
N GLN A 37 25.74 9.30 -0.66
CA GLN A 37 24.89 10.44 -0.39
C GLN A 37 23.54 10.31 -1.10
N TYR A 38 22.53 10.91 -0.50
CA TYR A 38 21.17 11.03 -1.01
C TYR A 38 20.81 12.50 -1.08
N ASP A 39 20.07 12.89 -2.11
CA ASP A 39 19.59 14.24 -2.35
C ASP A 39 18.08 14.35 -2.03
N ASP A 40 17.51 15.55 -2.18
CA ASP A 40 16.10 15.76 -1.92
C ASP A 40 15.18 15.03 -2.91
N ALA A 41 15.69 14.63 -4.08
CA ALA A 41 14.94 13.80 -5.02
C ALA A 41 14.74 12.39 -4.45
N GLU A 42 15.78 11.80 -3.84
CA GLU A 42 15.66 10.52 -3.14
C GLU A 42 14.76 10.62 -1.90
N LEU A 43 14.76 11.74 -1.18
CA LEU A 43 13.78 11.97 -0.11
C LEU A 43 12.34 11.93 -0.63
N ARG A 44 12.06 12.61 -1.76
CA ARG A 44 10.74 12.58 -2.40
C ARG A 44 10.35 11.17 -2.84
N VAL A 45 11.29 10.40 -3.40
CA VAL A 45 11.08 8.99 -3.76
C VAL A 45 10.72 8.16 -2.53
N VAL A 46 11.41 8.32 -1.40
CA VAL A 46 11.10 7.58 -0.17
C VAL A 46 9.71 7.92 0.35
N HIS A 47 9.29 9.19 0.30
CA HIS A 47 7.93 9.58 0.69
C HIS A 47 6.87 8.92 -0.20
N GLU A 48 7.09 8.88 -1.52
CA GLU A 48 6.18 8.19 -2.45
C GLU A 48 6.08 6.69 -2.15
N ILE A 49 7.22 6.01 -2.00
CA ILE A 49 7.27 4.58 -1.66
C ILE A 49 6.44 4.30 -0.40
N ARG A 50 6.60 5.14 0.63
CA ARG A 50 5.87 4.98 1.89
C ARG A 50 4.37 5.20 1.76
N ALA A 51 3.94 6.18 0.97
CA ALA A 51 2.53 6.42 0.72
C ALA A 51 1.89 5.20 0.03
N LEU A 52 2.54 4.68 -1.01
CA LEU A 52 2.08 3.48 -1.72
C LEU A 52 2.05 2.24 -0.82
N LEU A 53 3.05 2.04 0.04
CA LEU A 53 3.02 0.93 1.00
C LEU A 53 1.86 1.07 2.02
N ALA A 54 1.53 2.29 2.44
CA ALA A 54 0.40 2.54 3.33
C ALA A 54 -0.96 2.25 2.65
N ASP A 55 -1.04 2.46 1.33
CA ASP A 55 -2.20 2.08 0.50
C ASP A 55 -2.24 0.57 0.17
N GLY A 56 -1.27 -0.20 0.69
CA GLY A 56 -1.22 -1.65 0.58
C GLY A 56 -0.58 -2.18 -0.70
N PHE A 57 0.14 -1.35 -1.45
CA PHE A 57 0.94 -1.82 -2.58
C PHE A 57 2.12 -2.69 -2.09
N GLY A 58 2.48 -3.70 -2.89
CA GLY A 58 3.72 -4.44 -2.68
C GLY A 58 4.94 -3.65 -3.16
N VAL A 59 6.12 -3.98 -2.65
CA VAL A 59 7.38 -3.30 -3.04
C VAL A 59 7.68 -3.47 -4.53
N ASP A 60 7.32 -4.63 -5.09
CA ASP A 60 7.46 -4.94 -6.52
C ASP A 60 6.54 -4.09 -7.41
N ASP A 61 5.41 -3.62 -6.88
CA ASP A 61 4.45 -2.78 -7.60
C ASP A 61 4.87 -1.30 -7.68
N ILE A 62 5.82 -0.88 -6.84
CA ILE A 62 6.15 0.54 -6.65
C ILE A 62 7.09 1.08 -7.72
N LYS A 63 7.84 0.21 -8.40
CA LYS A 63 8.87 0.61 -9.37
C LYS A 63 8.32 1.54 -10.48
N PRO A 64 7.16 1.27 -11.12
CA PRO A 64 6.59 2.17 -12.13
C PRO A 64 6.32 3.59 -11.61
N PHE A 65 5.96 3.74 -10.33
CA PHE A 65 5.71 5.04 -9.73
C PHE A 65 7.00 5.83 -9.51
N VAL A 66 8.03 5.15 -9.01
CA VAL A 66 9.37 5.73 -8.82
C VAL A 66 9.98 6.13 -10.17
N ASP A 67 9.88 5.29 -11.19
CA ASP A 67 10.38 5.59 -12.53
C ASP A 67 9.63 6.77 -13.14
N CYS A 68 8.32 6.87 -12.92
CA CYS A 68 7.53 8.02 -13.35
C CYS A 68 7.95 9.34 -12.67
N LEU A 69 8.19 9.33 -11.36
CA LEU A 69 8.72 10.50 -10.64
C LEU A 69 10.09 10.91 -11.17
N ARG A 70 10.98 9.94 -11.38
CA ARG A 70 12.33 10.18 -11.91
C ARG A 70 12.34 10.72 -13.34
N ALA A 71 11.31 10.46 -14.13
CA ALA A 71 11.11 11.08 -15.44
C ALA A 71 10.72 12.57 -15.36
N GLY A 72 10.66 13.17 -14.17
CA GLY A 72 10.41 14.60 -13.98
C GLY A 72 8.92 14.96 -13.87
N ASN A 73 8.05 13.97 -13.73
CA ASN A 73 6.61 14.22 -13.60
C ASN A 73 6.24 14.85 -12.25
N SER A 74 5.13 15.58 -12.24
CA SER A 74 4.59 16.19 -11.03
C SER A 74 4.12 15.16 -10.00
N ALA A 75 3.74 13.95 -10.42
CA ALA A 75 3.37 12.86 -9.54
C ALA A 75 3.75 11.48 -10.12
N GLY A 76 3.95 10.48 -9.25
CA GLY A 76 4.42 9.14 -9.66
C GLY A 76 3.37 8.31 -10.39
N HIS A 77 2.10 8.70 -10.34
CA HIS A 77 0.99 7.91 -10.87
C HIS A 77 0.45 8.39 -12.22
N VAL A 78 1.12 9.36 -12.88
CA VAL A 78 0.64 9.91 -14.15
C VAL A 78 1.10 9.11 -15.38
N CYS A 79 2.13 8.27 -15.22
CA CYS A 79 2.68 7.49 -16.32
C CYS A 79 1.81 6.24 -16.61
N PRO A 80 1.75 5.78 -17.86
CA PRO A 80 0.92 4.63 -18.25
C PRO A 80 1.12 3.37 -17.41
N ASP A 81 2.38 3.04 -17.09
CA ASP A 81 2.71 1.84 -16.32
C ASP A 81 2.21 1.94 -14.87
N ALA A 82 2.34 3.12 -14.24
CA ALA A 82 1.82 3.36 -12.90
C ALA A 82 0.28 3.32 -12.87
N VAL A 83 -0.38 3.87 -13.90
CA VAL A 83 -1.84 3.78 -14.06
C VAL A 83 -2.28 2.32 -14.24
N ALA A 84 -1.54 1.50 -14.96
CA ALA A 84 -1.85 0.08 -15.11
C ALA A 84 -1.78 -0.67 -13.78
N VAL A 85 -0.79 -0.36 -12.94
CA VAL A 85 -0.68 -0.92 -11.57
C VAL A 85 -1.86 -0.48 -10.70
N LEU A 86 -2.24 0.81 -10.73
CA LEU A 86 -3.41 1.30 -10.00
C LEU A 86 -4.70 0.60 -10.42
N ARG A 87 -4.91 0.40 -11.73
CA ARG A 87 -6.09 -0.33 -12.25
C ARG A 87 -6.14 -1.77 -11.75
N ARG A 88 -5.00 -2.47 -11.76
CA ARG A 88 -4.91 -3.84 -11.22
C ARG A 88 -5.28 -3.85 -9.74
N ARG A 89 -4.68 -2.95 -8.95
CA ARG A 89 -4.92 -2.89 -7.51
C ARG A 89 -6.37 -2.55 -7.17
N LEU A 90 -6.97 -1.62 -7.91
CA LEU A 90 -8.39 -1.29 -7.75
C LEU A 90 -9.28 -2.49 -8.03
N ALA A 91 -9.03 -3.23 -9.11
CA ALA A 91 -9.78 -4.44 -9.43
C ALA A 91 -9.65 -5.54 -8.36
N GLU A 92 -8.47 -5.70 -7.75
CA GLU A 92 -8.28 -6.61 -6.61
C GLU A 92 -9.14 -6.19 -5.40
N VAL A 93 -9.11 -4.90 -5.04
CA VAL A 93 -9.91 -4.35 -3.93
C VAL A 93 -11.40 -4.52 -4.19
N ASP A 94 -11.87 -4.22 -5.41
CA ASP A 94 -13.26 -4.39 -5.81
C ASP A 94 -13.70 -5.86 -5.70
N GLY A 95 -12.81 -6.80 -6.09
CA GLY A 95 -13.03 -8.24 -5.91
C GLY A 95 -13.19 -8.63 -4.45
N TYR A 96 -12.35 -8.13 -3.55
CA TYR A 96 -12.48 -8.39 -2.11
C TYR A 96 -13.75 -7.78 -1.52
N LEU A 97 -14.13 -6.57 -1.93
CA LEU A 97 -15.36 -5.92 -1.50
C LEU A 97 -16.60 -6.71 -1.91
N ALA A 98 -16.62 -7.25 -3.13
CA ALA A 98 -17.69 -8.13 -3.60
C ALA A 98 -17.80 -9.39 -2.73
N GLN A 99 -16.67 -10.07 -2.50
CA GLN A 99 -16.62 -11.28 -1.66
C GLN A 99 -17.09 -11.01 -0.22
N LEU A 100 -16.59 -9.94 0.40
CA LEU A 100 -16.98 -9.57 1.77
C LEU A 100 -18.44 -9.13 1.86
N THR A 101 -18.97 -8.50 0.82
CA THR A 101 -20.40 -8.17 0.73
C THR A 101 -21.27 -9.42 0.70
N ASP A 102 -20.86 -10.45 -0.06
CA ASP A 102 -21.56 -11.74 -0.08
C ASP A 102 -21.50 -12.48 1.25
N VAL A 103 -20.34 -12.46 1.92
CA VAL A 103 -20.19 -13.02 3.27
C VAL A 103 -21.13 -12.32 4.25
N ARG A 104 -21.12 -10.99 4.26
CA ARG A 104 -21.99 -10.16 5.11
C ARG A 104 -23.47 -10.50 4.91
N ARG A 105 -23.91 -10.63 3.65
CA ARG A 105 -25.29 -11.00 3.33
C ARG A 105 -25.66 -12.36 3.92
N ARG A 106 -24.84 -13.40 3.72
CA ARG A 106 -25.11 -14.74 4.28
C ARG A 106 -25.18 -14.73 5.81
N LEU A 107 -24.30 -13.99 6.48
CA LEU A 107 -24.33 -13.86 7.93
C LEU A 107 -25.60 -13.16 8.41
N HIS A 108 -26.08 -12.16 7.68
CA HIS A 108 -27.33 -11.47 7.98
C HIS A 108 -28.54 -12.41 7.84
N ASP A 109 -28.59 -13.20 6.77
CA ASP A 109 -29.64 -14.19 6.53
C ASP A 109 -29.67 -15.25 7.64
N GLN A 110 -28.50 -15.79 8.01
CA GLN A 110 -28.37 -16.76 9.11
C GLN A 110 -28.82 -16.18 10.45
N LEU A 111 -28.48 -14.92 10.72
CA LEU A 111 -28.88 -14.24 11.96
C LEU A 111 -30.41 -14.05 12.02
N GLY A 112 -31.03 -13.61 10.91
CA GLY A 112 -32.49 -13.48 10.82
C GLY A 112 -33.20 -14.80 11.10
N GLN A 113 -32.75 -15.88 10.43
CA GLN A 113 -33.29 -17.22 10.65
C GLN A 113 -33.16 -17.69 12.10
N ALA A 114 -32.01 -17.42 12.75
CA ALA A 114 -31.78 -17.82 14.14
C ALA A 114 -32.71 -17.09 15.12
N ILE A 115 -32.98 -15.80 14.87
CA ILE A 115 -33.91 -14.99 15.68
C ILE A 115 -35.34 -15.51 15.50
N GLU A 116 -35.80 -15.68 14.25
CA GLU A 116 -37.15 -16.18 13.95
C GLU A 116 -37.40 -17.57 14.58
N HIS A 117 -36.43 -18.49 14.47
CA HIS A 117 -36.55 -19.82 15.09
C HIS A 117 -36.68 -19.74 16.61
N ARG A 118 -36.02 -18.78 17.26
CA ARG A 118 -36.13 -18.58 18.71
C ARG A 118 -37.50 -18.03 19.08
N GLU A 119 -38.01 -17.06 18.33
CA GLU A 119 -39.33 -16.46 18.55
C GLU A 119 -40.45 -17.48 18.36
N ILE A 120 -40.39 -18.29 17.30
CA ILE A 120 -41.35 -19.39 17.06
C ILE A 120 -41.29 -20.43 18.20
N ARG A 121 -40.08 -20.76 18.69
CA ARG A 121 -39.93 -21.71 19.79
C ARG A 121 -40.48 -21.19 21.12
N CYS A 122 -40.33 -19.89 21.40
CA CYS A 122 -40.94 -19.24 22.57
C CYS A 122 -42.48 -19.12 22.43
N LEU A 123 -43.01 -18.95 21.22
CA LEU A 123 -44.45 -18.90 20.98
C LEU A 123 -45.13 -20.28 21.11
N MET A 124 -44.46 -21.36 20.71
CA MET A 124 -45.02 -22.72 20.78
C MET A 124 -44.80 -23.45 22.11
N ASN A 125 -43.84 -23.02 22.93
CA ASN A 125 -43.67 -23.46 24.31
C ASN A 125 -43.30 -22.23 25.15
N PRO A 126 -44.29 -21.55 25.75
CA PRO A 126 -44.00 -20.40 26.60
C PRO A 126 -43.16 -20.86 27.79
N CYS A 127 -42.07 -20.13 28.07
CA CYS A 127 -41.26 -20.32 29.27
C CYS A 127 -42.08 -20.15 30.55
#